data_AF-A0A9D6MLL3-F1
#
_entry.id   AF-A0A9D6MLL3-F1
#
_cell.length_a   1.000
_cell.length_b   1.000
_cell.length_c   1.000
_cell.angle_alpha   90.00
_cell.angle_beta   90.00
_cell.angle_gamma   90.00
#
_symmetry.space_group_name_H-M   'P 1'
#
loop_
_entity.id
_entity.type
_entity.pdbx_description
1 polymer ?
#
loop_
_entity_poly.entity_id
_entity_poly.type
_entity_poly.pdbx_seq_one_letter_code
_entity_poly.pdbx_strand_id
1 'polypeptide(L)' 'MAAIPLTKISDAEVSKLLQMQEGHFCELKAIDIKPANLTKSISAFSNAEGGELFIGIDEKAKGG' A
#
# COMPACT_ATOMS: atom_id res chain seq x y z
N MET A 1 6.59 -2.22 23.68
CA MET A 1 6.28 -2.76 22.34
C MET A 1 4.77 -2.70 22.18
N ALA A 2 4.23 -1.77 21.38
CA ALA A 2 2.78 -1.72 21.16
C ALA A 2 2.39 -2.85 20.18
N ALA A 3 1.38 -3.64 20.52
CA ALA A 3 0.84 -4.66 19.62
C ALA A 3 0.07 -3.97 18.49
N ILE A 4 0.29 -4.39 17.25
CA ILE A 4 -0.44 -3.86 16.09
C ILE A 4 -1.82 -4.53 16.06
N PRO A 5 -2.93 -3.77 16.08
CA PRO A 5 -4.27 -4.35 16.01
C PRO A 5 -4.51 -4.95 14.62
N LEU A 6 -5.00 -6.19 14.59
CA LEU A 6 -5.40 -6.89 13.36
C LEU A 6 -6.90 -6.67 13.13
N THR A 7 -7.23 -6.03 12.01
CA THR A 7 -8.62 -5.83 11.57
C THR A 7 -8.90 -6.72 10.37
N LYS A 8 -9.96 -7.54 10.44
CA LYS A 8 -10.45 -8.28 9.28
C LYS A 8 -11.26 -7.35 8.38
N ILE A 9 -10.96 -7.39 7.09
CA ILE A 9 -11.72 -6.70 6.05
C ILE A 9 -12.68 -7.68 5.36
N SER A 10 -13.81 -7.17 4.86
CA SER A 10 -14.81 -7.95 4.11
C SER A 10 -14.43 -8.06 2.63
N ASP A 11 -14.99 -9.03 1.90
CA ASP A 11 -14.74 -9.23 0.46
C ASP A 11 -15.03 -7.99 -0.40
N ALA A 12 -16.01 -7.17 0.01
CA ALA A 12 -16.31 -5.90 -0.64
C ALA A 12 -15.17 -4.86 -0.49
N GLU A 13 -14.53 -4.83 0.68
CA GLU A 13 -13.38 -3.96 0.95
C GLU A 13 -12.13 -4.45 0.22
N VAL A 14 -11.92 -5.78 0.17
CA VAL A 14 -10.88 -6.40 -0.66
C VAL A 14 -11.07 -6.00 -2.13
N SER A 15 -12.30 -6.08 -2.63
CA SER A 15 -12.60 -5.70 -4.02
C SER A 15 -12.34 -4.22 -4.28
N LYS A 16 -12.63 -3.33 -3.32
CA LYS A 16 -12.29 -1.90 -3.42
C LYS A 16 -10.78 -1.70 -3.44
N LEU A 17 -10.04 -2.34 -2.52
CA LEU A 17 -8.58 -2.28 -2.44
C LEU A 17 -7.92 -2.76 -3.75
N LEU A 18 -8.42 -3.85 -4.33
CA LEU A 18 -7.94 -4.37 -5.63
C LEU A 18 -8.31 -3.48 -6.83
N GLN A 19 -9.29 -2.58 -6.67
CA GLN A 19 -9.68 -1.58 -7.67
C GLN A 19 -9.00 -0.23 -7.42
N MET A 20 -8.33 -0.03 -6.29
CA MET A 20 -7.55 1.19 -6.04
C MET A 20 -6.42 1.29 -7.07
N GLN A 21 -6.18 2.50 -7.55
CA GLN A 21 -5.06 2.82 -8.42
C GLN A 21 -3.98 3.54 -7.62
N GLU A 22 -2.72 3.23 -7.91
CA GLU A 22 -1.59 3.97 -7.36
C GLU A 22 -1.67 5.43 -7.81
N GLY A 23 -1.43 6.34 -6.89
CA GLY A 23 -1.59 7.78 -7.09
C GLY A 23 -0.73 8.58 -6.14
N HIS A 24 -0.92 9.90 -6.14
CA HIS A 24 -0.07 10.81 -5.35
C HIS A 24 -0.13 10.55 -3.83
N PHE A 25 -1.23 9.99 -3.33
CA PHE A 25 -1.46 9.75 -1.91
C PHE A 25 -1.61 8.28 -1.56
N CYS A 26 -1.59 7.37 -2.55
CA CYS A 26 -1.79 5.95 -2.33
C CYS A 26 -0.73 5.17 -3.11
N GLU A 27 0.11 4.43 -2.39
CA GLU A 27 1.15 3.58 -2.97
C GLU A 27 0.86 2.10 -2.70
N LEU A 28 0.87 1.27 -3.75
CA LEU A 28 0.55 -0.15 -3.70
C LEU A 28 1.82 -0.94 -4.01
N LYS A 29 2.32 -1.69 -3.03
CA LYS A 29 3.55 -2.47 -3.20
C LYS A 29 3.31 -3.95 -2.94
N ALA A 30 3.84 -4.76 -3.86
CA ALA A 30 3.88 -6.21 -3.69
C ALA A 30 4.60 -6.61 -2.41
N ILE A 31 4.28 -7.79 -1.88
CA ILE A 31 4.96 -8.34 -0.69
C ILE A 31 6.47 -8.56 -0.90
N ASP A 32 6.90 -8.67 -2.15
CA ASP A 32 8.32 -8.84 -2.54
C ASP A 32 9.12 -7.53 -2.53
N ILE A 33 8.51 -6.40 -2.15
CA ILE A 33 9.22 -5.12 -2.10
C ILE A 33 10.45 -5.17 -1.20
N LYS A 34 11.58 -4.67 -1.73
CA LYS A 34 12.82 -4.56 -0.96
C LYS A 34 12.66 -3.55 0.19
N PRO A 35 13.18 -3.84 1.39
CA PRO A 35 13.12 -2.93 2.54
C PRO A 35 13.64 -1.52 2.24
N ALA A 36 14.68 -1.41 1.41
CA ALA A 36 15.25 -0.12 1.00
C ALA A 36 14.25 0.74 0.20
N ASN A 37 13.44 0.13 -0.67
CA ASN A 37 12.42 0.84 -1.42
C ASN A 37 11.28 1.27 -0.51
N LEU A 38 10.89 0.40 0.42
CA LEU A 38 9.88 0.70 1.44
C LEU A 38 10.26 1.92 2.29
N THR A 39 11.50 1.97 2.79
CA THR A 39 11.98 3.12 3.57
C THR A 39 11.94 4.43 2.77
N LYS A 40 12.22 4.36 1.46
CA LYS A 40 12.18 5.52 0.57
C LYS A 40 10.75 6.05 0.41
N SER A 41 9.78 5.17 0.17
CA SER A 41 8.35 5.53 0.11
C SER A 41 7.87 6.18 1.41
N ILE A 42 8.17 5.57 2.56
CA ILE A 42 7.80 6.12 3.88
C ILE A 42 8.41 7.51 4.08
N SER A 43 9.68 7.70 3.70
CA SER A 43 10.35 9.00 3.81
C SER A 43 9.73 10.05 2.89
N ALA A 44 9.35 9.66 1.66
CA ALA A 44 8.67 10.55 0.72
C ALA A 44 7.32 11.00 1.25
N PHE A 45 6.51 10.08 1.80
CA PHE A 45 5.23 10.42 2.42
C PHE A 45 5.39 11.30 3.66
N SER A 46 6.37 11.00 4.52
CA SER A 46 6.62 11.76 5.75
C SER A 46 7.05 13.20 5.47
N ASN A 47 7.72 13.45 4.35
CA ASN A 47 8.21 14.78 3.95
C ASN A 47 7.22 15.57 3.08
N ALA A 48 6.18 14.92 2.56
CA ALA A 48 5.15 15.54 1.75
C ALA A 48 3.87 15.77 2.59
N GLU A 49 2.70 15.46 2.03
CA GLU A 49 1.39 15.63 2.67
C GLU A 49 0.91 14.36 3.38
N GLY A 50 1.78 13.36 3.56
CA GLY A 50 1.41 12.02 3.99
C GLY A 50 0.76 11.20 2.87
N GLY A 51 0.35 9.98 3.22
CA GLY A 51 -0.32 9.08 2.28
C GLY A 51 -0.56 7.70 2.87
N GLU A 52 -1.19 6.85 2.08
CA GLU A 52 -1.50 5.48 2.37
C GLU A 52 -0.52 4.57 1.62
N LEU A 53 0.09 3.63 2.35
CA LEU A 53 0.99 2.64 1.77
C LEU A 53 0.46 1.26 2.08
N PHE A 54 0.09 0.53 1.03
CA PHE A 54 -0.40 -0.83 1.15
C PHE A 54 0.70 -1.80 0.71
N ILE A 55 1.00 -2.77 1.58
CA ILE A 55 1.99 -3.81 1.30
C ILE A 55 1.29 -5.16 1.13
N GLY A 56 1.66 -5.89 0.10
CA GLY A 56 1.04 -7.17 -0.28
C GLY A 56 -0.10 -7.03 -1.28
N ILE A 57 -0.33 -5.82 -1.81
CA ILE A 57 -1.25 -5.57 -2.91
C ILE A 57 -0.39 -5.21 -4.12
N ASP A 58 -0.42 -6.08 -5.14
CA ASP A 58 0.23 -5.81 -6.41
C ASP A 58 -0.68 -4.91 -7.24
N GLU A 59 -0.13 -3.85 -7.84
CA GLU A 59 -0.85 -3.12 -8.86
C GLU A 59 -1.17 -4.10 -9.99
N LYS A 60 -2.46 -4.28 -10.30
CA LYS A 60 -2.84 -5.06 -11.48
C LYS A 60 -2.09 -4.49 -12.67
N ALA A 61 -1.14 -5.26 -13.20
CA ALA A 61 -0.56 -4.99 -14.51
C ALA A 61 -1.73 -4.72 -15.44
N LYS A 62 -1.82 -3.51 -16.00
CA LYS A 62 -2.73 -3.24 -17.11
C LYS A 62 -2.32 -4.22 -18.21
N GLY A 63 -3.03 -5.35 -18.28
CA GLY A 63 -2.84 -6.35 -19.31
C GLY A 63 -3.02 -5.67 -20.65
N GLY A 64 -1.97 -5.74 -21.48
CA GLY A 64 -2.09 -5.57 -22.92
C GLY A 64 -2.70 -6.81 -23.54
#